data_AF-A0A558ALC4-F1
#
_entry.id   AF-A0A558ALC4-F1
#
_cell.length_a   1.000
_cell.length_b   1.000
_cell.length_c   1.000
_cell.angle_alpha   90.00
_cell.angle_beta   90.00
_cell.angle_gamma   90.00
#
_symmetry.space_group_name_H-M   'P 1'
#
loop_
_entity.id
_entity.type
_entity.pdbx_description
1 polymer ?
#
loop_
_entity_poly.entity_id
_entity_poly.type
_entity_poly.pdbx_seq_one_letter_code
_entity_poly.pdbx_strand_id
1 'polypeptide(L)'
;MNEPASDRFFPGELTTVTGRSGTLYLCPDTSTVDHHIARLYRRIEHTAAWRHEVLEKFWADIDLLLDRRIWLEMTALTATR
;
A
#
# COMPACT_ATOMS: atom_id res chain seq x y z
N MET A 1 12.27 21.45 -30.66
CA MET A 1 12.75 21.07 -29.32
C MET A 1 11.70 21.49 -28.33
N ASN A 2 11.07 20.54 -27.64
CA ASN A 2 10.40 20.73 -26.35
C ASN A 2 10.12 19.32 -25.82
N GLU A 3 11.09 18.75 -25.12
CA GLU A 3 10.86 17.61 -24.23
C GLU A 3 10.20 18.14 -22.96
N PRO A 4 9.03 17.64 -22.53
CA PRO A 4 8.57 17.90 -21.18
C PRO A 4 9.39 17.05 -20.21
N ALA A 5 10.10 17.75 -19.33
CA ALA A 5 10.71 17.21 -18.14
C ALA A 5 9.69 16.38 -17.34
N SER A 6 10.07 15.17 -16.94
CA SER A 6 10.14 14.75 -15.53
C SER A 6 10.38 13.24 -15.46
N ASP A 7 11.56 12.80 -15.87
CA ASP A 7 12.09 11.48 -15.49
C ASP A 7 12.78 11.57 -14.12
N ARG A 8 12.13 12.29 -13.18
CA ARG A 8 12.55 12.34 -11.78
C ARG A 8 11.79 11.25 -11.07
N PHE A 9 12.30 10.04 -11.20
CA PHE A 9 11.94 8.93 -10.35
C PHE A 9 12.30 9.31 -8.92
N PHE A 10 11.34 9.81 -8.14
CA PHE A 10 11.57 10.09 -6.73
C PHE A 10 11.59 8.74 -6.02
N PRO A 11 12.65 8.37 -5.29
CA PRO A 11 12.69 7.09 -4.57
C PRO A 11 11.54 6.94 -3.54
N GLY A 12 10.90 8.05 -3.14
CA GLY A 12 9.69 8.05 -2.29
C GLY A 12 8.38 7.69 -3.00
N GLU A 13 8.35 7.69 -4.33
CA GLU A 13 7.16 7.36 -5.13
C GLU A 13 6.95 5.84 -5.21
N LEU A 14 8.05 5.07 -5.22
CA LEU A 14 7.99 3.62 -5.10
C LEU A 14 7.62 3.15 -3.70
N THR A 15 7.80 3.94 -2.65
CA THR A 15 7.52 3.52 -1.28
C THR A 15 6.11 3.84 -0.82
N THR A 16 5.34 4.61 -1.60
CA THR A 16 3.99 5.03 -1.20
C THR A 16 2.93 4.34 -2.05
N VAL A 17 1.94 3.75 -1.39
CA VAL A 17 0.80 3.09 -2.02
C VAL A 17 -0.45 3.92 -1.76
N THR A 18 -1.22 4.21 -2.80
CA THR A 18 -2.48 4.96 -2.68
C THR A 18 -3.66 4.00 -2.66
N GLY A 19 -4.33 3.91 -1.51
CA GLY A 19 -5.55 3.12 -1.32
C GLY A 19 -6.73 3.63 -2.13
N ARG A 20 -7.76 2.80 -2.25
CA ARG A 20 -9.03 3.11 -2.96
C ARG A 20 -9.79 4.27 -2.37
N SER A 21 -9.58 4.53 -1.08
CA SER A 21 -10.14 5.68 -0.36
C SER A 21 -9.34 6.98 -0.55
N GLY A 22 -8.23 6.95 -1.31
CA GLY A 22 -7.25 8.05 -1.37
C GLY A 22 -6.29 8.07 -0.17
N THR A 23 -6.36 7.08 0.72
CA THR A 23 -5.43 6.94 1.84
C THR A 23 -4.03 6.62 1.33
N LEU A 24 -3.02 7.35 1.81
CA LEU A 24 -1.63 7.09 1.48
C LEU A 24 -1.00 6.17 2.53
N TYR A 25 -0.38 5.09 2.07
CA TYR A 25 0.34 4.12 2.89
C TYR A 25 1.83 4.19 2.55
N LEU A 26 2.64 4.58 3.52
CA LEU A 26 4.10 4.52 3.41
C LEU A 26 4.56 3.09 3.69
N CYS A 27 5.06 2.43 2.66
CA CYS A 27 5.40 1.01 2.57
C CYS A 27 6.81 0.80 1.96
N PRO A 28 7.88 1.25 2.64
CA PRO A 28 9.26 1.03 2.20
C PRO A 28 9.71 -0.44 2.29
N ASP A 29 9.08 -1.25 3.14
CA ASP A 29 9.46 -2.63 3.43
C ASP A 29 8.24 -3.49 3.82
N THR A 30 8.43 -4.79 3.94
CA THR A 30 7.33 -5.72 4.28
C THR A 30 6.79 -5.50 5.70
N SER A 31 7.64 -5.07 6.65
CA SER A 31 7.24 -4.84 8.04
C SER A 31 6.26 -3.66 8.17
N THR A 32 6.50 -2.58 7.44
CA THR A 32 5.60 -1.42 7.37
C THR A 32 4.28 -1.78 6.70
N VAL A 33 4.29 -2.62 5.66
CA VAL A 33 3.07 -3.15 5.03
C VAL A 33 2.25 -3.97 6.03
N ASP A 34 2.88 -4.93 6.71
CA ASP A 34 2.22 -5.79 7.70
C ASP A 34 1.60 -4.95 8.84
N HIS A 35 2.27 -3.87 9.25
CA HIS A 35 1.73 -2.93 10.24
C HIS A 35 0.44 -2.24 9.76
N HIS A 36 0.41 -1.76 8.51
CA HIS A 36 -0.79 -1.12 7.95
C HIS A 36 -1.95 -2.11 7.85
N ILE A 37 -1.68 -3.34 7.39
CA ILE A 37 -2.68 -4.41 7.31
C ILE A 37 -3.25 -4.70 8.71
N ALA A 38 -2.40 -4.90 9.72
CA ALA A 38 -2.84 -5.15 11.10
C ALA A 38 -3.68 -3.99 11.65
N ARG A 39 -3.33 -2.75 11.33
CA ARG A 39 -4.10 -1.56 11.71
C ARG A 39 -5.48 -1.55 11.04
N LEU A 40 -5.58 -1.95 9.78
CA LEU A 40 -6.86 -2.03 9.06
C LEU A 40 -7.76 -3.11 9.66
N TYR A 41 -7.24 -4.32 9.94
CA TYR A 41 -7.98 -5.37 10.62
C TYR A 41 -8.53 -4.91 11.97
N ARG A 42 -7.70 -4.29 12.81
CA ARG A 42 -8.17 -3.73 14.09
C ARG A 42 -9.29 -2.70 13.90
N ARG A 43 -9.20 -1.82 12.90
CA ARG A 43 -10.26 -0.84 12.63
C ARG A 43 -11.57 -1.49 12.20
N ILE A 44 -11.49 -2.55 11.40
CA ILE A 44 -12.65 -3.34 10.99
C ILE A 44 -13.30 -3.98 12.22
N GLU A 45 -12.51 -4.66 13.07
CA GLU A 45 -12.98 -5.35 14.27
C GLU A 45 -13.59 -4.42 15.32
N HIS A 46 -13.00 -3.25 15.54
CA HIS A 46 -13.40 -2.35 16.63
C HIS A 46 -14.63 -1.47 16.34
N THR A 47 -15.22 -1.54 15.14
CA THR A 47 -16.37 -0.70 14.80
C THR A 47 -17.58 -1.57 14.42
N ALA A 48 -18.55 -1.65 15.34
CA ALA A 48 -19.70 -2.54 15.22
C ALA A 48 -20.74 -2.13 14.15
N ALA A 49 -20.58 -0.97 13.51
CA ALA A 49 -21.60 -0.40 12.62
C ALA A 49 -21.01 0.21 11.32
N TRP A 50 -20.07 -0.50 10.69
CA TRP A 50 -19.62 -0.06 9.36
C TRP A 50 -20.72 -0.24 8.32
N ARG A 51 -20.92 0.78 7.48
CA ARG A 51 -21.65 0.61 6.22
C ARG A 51 -20.88 -0.34 5.31
N HIS A 52 -21.58 -1.17 4.54
CA HIS A 52 -20.98 -2.15 3.63
C HIS A 52 -19.93 -1.53 2.70
N GLU A 53 -20.26 -0.41 2.06
CA GLU A 53 -19.35 0.36 1.18
C GLU A 53 -18.03 0.78 1.84
N VAL A 54 -18.04 0.96 3.17
CA VAL A 54 -16.83 1.35 3.92
C VAL A 54 -15.97 0.13 4.21
N LEU A 55 -16.59 -1.01 4.55
CA LEU A 55 -15.89 -2.28 4.69
C LEU A 55 -15.23 -2.70 3.37
N GLU A 56 -15.94 -2.60 2.24
CA GLU A 56 -15.39 -2.92 0.92
C GLU A 56 -14.14 -2.09 0.61
N LYS A 57 -14.13 -0.79 0.96
CA LYS A 57 -12.94 0.05 0.80
C LYS A 57 -11.78 -0.40 1.66
N PHE A 58 -12.02 -0.82 2.90
CA PHE A 58 -10.97 -1.35 3.77
C PHE A 58 -10.42 -2.68 3.26
N TRP A 59 -11.27 -3.58 2.79
CA TRP A 59 -10.82 -4.84 2.18
C TRP A 59 -10.02 -4.60 0.91
N ALA A 60 -10.47 -3.70 0.04
CA ALA A 60 -9.72 -3.34 -1.17
C ALA A 60 -8.37 -2.68 -0.85
N ASP A 61 -8.28 -1.89 0.23
CA ASP A 61 -7.00 -1.35 0.72
C ASP A 61 -6.09 -2.46 1.27
N ILE A 62 -6.64 -3.49 1.92
CA ILE A 62 -5.88 -4.66 2.39
C ILE A 62 -5.33 -5.47 1.21
N ASP A 63 -6.14 -5.76 0.20
CA ASP A 63 -5.71 -6.49 -1.00
C ASP A 63 -4.55 -5.77 -1.70
N LEU A 64 -4.66 -4.45 -1.84
CA LEU A 64 -3.60 -3.61 -2.40
C LEU A 64 -2.30 -3.68 -1.59
N LEU A 65 -2.39 -3.71 -0.25
CA LEU A 65 -1.21 -3.85 0.61
C LEU A 65 -0.60 -5.25 0.51
N LEU A 66 -1.40 -6.30 0.33
CA LEU A 66 -0.89 -7.65 0.08
C LEU A 66 -0.14 -7.73 -1.26
N ASP A 67 -0.67 -7.13 -2.32
CA ASP A 67 0.04 -7.03 -3.61
C ASP A 67 1.38 -6.31 -3.45
N ARG A 68 1.39 -5.22 -2.67
CA ARG A 68 2.63 -4.49 -2.36
C ARG A 68 3.64 -5.35 -1.61
N ARG A 69 3.19 -6.16 -0.65
CA ARG A 69 4.02 -7.09 0.12
C ARG A 69 4.71 -8.10 -0.80
N ILE A 70 3.95 -8.70 -1.71
CA ILE A 70 4.48 -9.67 -2.70
C ILE A 70 5.53 -9.00 -3.58
N TRP A 71 5.27 -7.79 -4.08
CA TRP A 71 6.25 -7.05 -4.87
C TRP A 71 7.56 -6.79 -4.11
N LEU A 72 7.48 -6.43 -2.82
CA LEU A 72 8.65 -6.22 -1.97
C LEU A 72 9.44 -7.52 -1.74
N GLU A 73 8.76 -8.63 -1.52
CA GLU A 73 9.41 -9.95 -1.39
C GLU A 73 10.11 -10.36 -2.69
N MET A 74 9.46 -10.17 -3.84
CA MET A 74 10.03 -10.48 -5.15
C MET A 74 11.25 -9.63 -5.46
N THR A 75 11.20 -8.33 -5.15
CA THR A 75 12.34 -7.42 -5.38
C THR A 75 13.52 -7.73 -4.46
N ALA A 76 13.26 -8.08 -3.20
CA ALA A 76 14.31 -8.51 -2.26
C ALA A 76 15.01 -9.80 -2.73
N LEU A 77 14.25 -10.76 -3.27
CA LEU A 77 14.82 -11.99 -3.84
C LEU A 77 15.68 -11.70 -5.07
N THR A 78 15.27 -10.78 -5.94
CA THR A 78 16.08 -10.40 -7.11
C THR A 78 17.34 -9.60 -6.77
N ALA A 79 17.33 -8.83 -5.68
CA ALA A 79 18.48 -8.04 -5.25
C ALA A 79 19.60 -8.87 -4.59
N THR A 80 19.28 -10.09 -4.15
CA THR A 80 20.22 -11.00 -3.45
C THR A 80 21.01 -11.89 -4.43
N ARG A 81 20.82 -11.75 -5.74
CA ARG A 81 21.39 -12.60 -6.78
C ARG A 81 22.37 -11.84 -7.67
#